data_AF-A0AAJ4TFC9-F1
#
_entry.id   AF-A0AAJ4TFC9-F1
#
_cell.length_a   1.000
_cell.length_b   1.000
_cell.length_c   1.000
_cell.angle_alpha   90.00
_cell.angle_beta   90.00
_cell.angle_gamma   90.00
#
_symmetry.space_group_name_H-M   'P 1'
#
loop_
_entity.id
_entity.type
_entity.pdbx_description
1 polymer ?
#
loop_
_entity_poly.entity_id
_entity_poly.type
_entity_poly.pdbx_seq_one_letter_code
_entity_poly.pdbx_strand_id
1 'polypeptide(L)'
;MAHNPNIDVPLKGDQIPDFVETAVFKRDVFSETHAGYFAGDPETRIIRRVVSAAPWWSKPLAWILARREIRGLKTVRGIVGVPQLLATDKDGLYRSWTEGTPLHLARPSDPKWYRTAHRILRDMRRLGVTHNDLAKPQNWLMTPEGEAAVIDFQLASVHRRRGALYRLMAYEDFRHLIKQKRAFAQDLMTPTEKRILERRSLPSRIWLATGKKVYNFITRGIFSWSDGEGTGDRIDNEGPAIQAAFKSDPRVSDVALALYSLPAKGVGIYAFVETLNADEKSLRARLKGQKVELIQPVAHLPRRADGTIRDDILRLIAMNQMTELDDLLQREPEMRGLVEALAAHRLNFTDRRVTQLE
;
A
#
# COMPACT_ATOMS: atom_id res chain seq x y z
N MET A 1 1.67 -36.57 1.21
CA MET A 1 0.22 -36.67 1.45
C MET A 1 -0.21 -35.31 2.00
N ALA A 2 -0.90 -34.50 1.21
CA ALA A 2 -1.42 -33.23 1.72
C ALA A 2 -2.50 -33.58 2.72
N HIS A 3 -2.21 -33.47 4.02
CA HIS A 3 -3.24 -33.40 5.02
C HIS A 3 -4.16 -32.26 4.60
N ASN A 4 -5.34 -32.59 4.13
CA ASN A 4 -6.46 -31.67 4.14
C ASN A 4 -6.76 -31.53 5.63
N PRO A 5 -6.30 -30.48 6.34
CA PRO A 5 -6.63 -30.37 7.75
C PRO A 5 -8.14 -30.36 7.80
N ASN A 6 -8.73 -31.19 8.65
CA ASN A 6 -10.17 -31.27 8.85
C ASN A 6 -10.69 -29.83 8.93
N ILE A 7 -11.39 -29.38 7.87
CA ILE A 7 -11.73 -27.95 7.66
C ILE A 7 -12.77 -27.49 8.69
N ASP A 8 -13.33 -28.44 9.43
CA ASP A 8 -14.03 -28.22 10.67
C ASP A 8 -13.08 -28.54 11.82
N VAL A 9 -12.56 -27.50 12.49
CA VAL A 9 -12.25 -27.67 13.91
C VAL A 9 -13.58 -28.10 14.51
N PRO A 10 -13.72 -29.31 15.07
CA PRO A 10 -14.95 -29.68 15.72
C PRO A 10 -15.14 -28.70 16.86
N LEU A 11 -16.06 -27.75 16.70
CA LEU A 11 -16.63 -26.98 17.80
C LEU A 11 -17.29 -28.02 18.69
N LYS A 12 -16.54 -28.54 19.66
CA LYS A 12 -17.06 -29.47 20.65
C LYS A 12 -18.00 -28.64 21.54
N GLY A 13 -19.28 -28.59 21.17
CA GLY A 13 -20.31 -27.85 21.89
C GLY A 13 -20.11 -26.33 21.92
N ASP A 14 -20.11 -25.68 20.75
CA ASP A 14 -20.05 -24.21 20.57
C ASP A 14 -18.82 -23.47 21.16
N GLN A 15 -17.88 -24.17 21.80
CA GLN A 15 -16.66 -23.56 22.34
C GLN A 15 -15.48 -23.73 21.40
N ILE A 16 -14.79 -22.61 21.15
CA ILE A 16 -13.51 -22.58 20.42
C ILE A 16 -12.44 -23.10 21.39
N PRO A 17 -11.62 -24.10 21.00
CA PRO A 17 -10.54 -24.59 21.84
C PRO A 17 -9.56 -23.48 22.22
N ASP A 18 -8.88 -23.64 23.36
CA ASP A 18 -7.88 -22.67 23.81
C ASP A 18 -6.79 -22.47 22.75
N PHE A 19 -6.44 -21.22 22.49
CA PHE A 19 -5.40 -20.86 21.53
C PHE A 19 -4.06 -20.74 22.23
N VAL A 20 -3.07 -21.54 21.83
CA VAL A 20 -1.70 -21.43 22.31
C VAL A 20 -0.89 -20.62 21.30
N GLU A 21 -0.50 -19.41 21.72
CA GLU A 21 0.31 -18.51 20.90
C GLU A 21 1.77 -18.99 20.85
N THR A 22 2.33 -19.03 19.64
CA THR A 22 3.75 -19.32 19.42
C THR A 22 4.53 -18.07 19.00
N ALA A 23 3.89 -17.14 18.29
CA ALA A 23 4.54 -15.91 17.81
C ALA A 23 3.54 -14.81 17.50
N VAL A 24 3.98 -13.55 17.59
CA VAL A 24 3.24 -12.37 17.13
C VAL A 24 3.86 -11.89 15.82
N PHE A 25 3.09 -11.92 14.73
CA PHE A 25 3.57 -11.50 13.41
C PHE A 25 3.41 -10.01 13.14
N LYS A 26 2.35 -9.40 13.68
CA LYS A 26 2.03 -8.00 13.37
C LYS A 26 1.21 -7.37 14.47
N ARG A 27 1.51 -6.11 14.78
CA ARG A 27 0.66 -5.22 15.58
C ARG A 27 0.43 -3.93 14.82
N ASP A 28 -0.82 -3.59 14.55
CA ASP A 28 -1.19 -2.33 13.91
C ASP A 28 -2.38 -1.68 14.62
N VAL A 29 -2.73 -0.45 14.19
CA VAL A 29 -3.82 0.32 14.79
C VAL A 29 -5.20 -0.33 14.62
N PHE A 30 -5.32 -1.40 13.82
CA PHE A 30 -6.58 -2.09 13.56
C PHE A 30 -6.63 -3.50 14.16
N SER A 31 -5.50 -4.15 14.40
CA SER A 31 -5.46 -5.51 14.93
C SER A 31 -4.04 -5.99 15.25
N GLU A 32 -3.96 -7.07 16.02
CA GLU A 32 -2.78 -7.92 16.10
C GLU A 32 -2.98 -9.23 15.33
N THR A 33 -1.91 -9.79 14.78
CA THR A 33 -1.91 -11.10 14.11
C THR A 33 -0.93 -12.02 14.80
N HIS A 34 -1.43 -13.14 15.31
CA HIS A 34 -0.71 -14.12 16.12
C HIS A 34 -0.69 -15.47 15.40
N ALA A 35 0.44 -16.16 15.46
CA ALA A 35 0.62 -17.55 15.05
C ALA A 35 0.46 -18.46 16.26
N GLY A 36 -0.11 -19.62 16.06
CA GLY A 36 -0.21 -20.62 17.11
C GLY A 36 -0.92 -21.87 16.65
N TYR A 37 -1.54 -22.56 17.61
CA TYR A 37 -2.32 -23.78 17.40
C TYR A 37 -3.47 -23.85 18.42
N PHE A 38 -4.45 -24.72 18.15
CA PHE A 38 -5.51 -25.01 19.12
C PHE A 38 -5.03 -26.07 20.11
N ALA A 39 -5.35 -25.90 21.39
CA ALA A 39 -5.08 -26.89 22.42
C ALA A 39 -5.76 -28.22 22.05
N GLY A 40 -4.94 -29.24 21.81
CA GLY A 40 -5.38 -30.56 21.32
C GLY A 40 -4.94 -30.90 19.89
N ASP A 41 -4.44 -29.94 19.12
CA ASP A 41 -3.85 -30.17 17.79
C ASP A 41 -2.62 -29.27 17.56
N PRO A 42 -1.46 -29.60 18.17
CA PRO A 42 -0.25 -28.78 18.08
C PRO A 42 0.43 -28.80 16.70
N GLU A 43 0.11 -29.80 15.87
CA GLU A 43 0.70 -29.94 14.52
C GLU A 43 0.03 -28.99 13.52
N THR A 44 -1.24 -28.65 13.73
CA THR A 44 -1.98 -27.74 12.83
C THR A 44 -1.73 -26.28 13.20
N ARG A 45 -0.89 -25.61 12.39
CA ARG A 45 -0.66 -24.17 12.50
C ARG A 45 -1.89 -23.36 12.10
N ILE A 46 -2.22 -22.36 12.91
CA ILE A 46 -3.31 -21.42 12.67
C ILE A 46 -2.86 -19.98 12.92
N ILE A 47 -3.63 -19.06 12.35
CA ILE A 47 -3.46 -17.62 12.55
C ILE A 47 -4.68 -17.06 13.24
N ARG A 48 -4.45 -16.36 14.35
CA ARG A 48 -5.46 -15.57 15.06
C ARG A 48 -5.25 -14.10 14.73
N ARG A 49 -6.31 -13.43 14.27
CA ARG A 49 -6.35 -11.97 14.18
C ARG A 49 -7.16 -11.43 15.35
N VAL A 50 -6.51 -10.71 16.27
CA VAL A 50 -7.12 -10.09 17.44
C VAL A 50 -7.46 -8.64 17.11
N VAL A 51 -8.74 -8.38 16.87
CA VAL A 51 -9.31 -7.08 16.51
C VAL A 51 -9.57 -6.24 17.76
N SER A 52 -9.89 -6.87 18.89
CA SER A 52 -10.17 -6.17 20.15
C SER A 52 -8.95 -5.46 20.76
N ALA A 53 -7.74 -5.83 20.33
CA ALA A 53 -6.48 -5.16 20.66
C ALA A 53 -6.35 -3.75 20.04
N ALA A 54 -7.21 -3.41 19.07
CA ALA A 54 -7.23 -2.08 18.48
C ALA A 54 -7.57 -0.99 19.53
N PRO A 55 -6.91 0.19 19.47
CA PRO A 55 -7.28 1.35 20.28
C PRO A 55 -8.77 1.67 20.19
N TRP A 56 -9.36 2.20 21.28
CA TRP A 56 -10.79 2.48 21.37
C TRP A 56 -11.34 3.33 20.21
N TRP A 57 -10.53 4.27 19.70
CA TRP A 57 -10.89 5.18 18.61
C TRP A 57 -10.90 4.51 17.23
N SER A 58 -10.06 3.48 16.99
CA SER A 58 -10.01 2.75 15.71
C SER A 58 -10.88 1.50 15.72
N LYS A 59 -11.29 1.03 16.90
CA LYS A 59 -12.05 -0.20 17.13
C LYS A 59 -13.31 -0.35 16.26
N PRO A 60 -14.16 0.69 16.05
CA PRO A 60 -15.33 0.55 15.17
C PRO A 60 -14.93 0.21 13.72
N LEU A 61 -13.92 0.91 13.19
CA LEU A 61 -13.42 0.69 11.83
C LEU A 61 -12.69 -0.66 11.72
N ALA A 62 -11.91 -1.02 12.72
CA ALA A 62 -11.26 -2.32 12.82
C ALA A 62 -12.27 -3.47 12.69
N TRP A 63 -13.41 -3.38 13.39
CA TRP A 63 -14.48 -4.37 13.28
C TRP A 63 -15.21 -4.34 11.93
N ILE A 64 -15.35 -3.18 11.28
CA ILE A 64 -15.89 -3.11 9.91
C ILE A 64 -14.98 -3.88 8.94
N LEU A 65 -13.67 -3.66 9.02
CA LEU A 65 -12.67 -4.35 8.19
C LEU A 65 -12.63 -5.85 8.48
N ALA A 66 -12.62 -6.23 9.76
CA ALA A 66 -12.66 -7.63 10.17
C ALA A 66 -13.93 -8.34 9.69
N ARG A 67 -15.11 -7.70 9.77
CA ARG A 67 -16.36 -8.28 9.24
C ARG A 67 -16.32 -8.48 7.73
N ARG A 68 -15.64 -7.60 6.99
CA ARG A 68 -15.43 -7.77 5.55
C ARG A 68 -14.53 -8.97 5.25
N GLU A 69 -13.42 -9.09 5.98
CA GLU A 69 -12.51 -10.24 5.88
C GLU A 69 -13.24 -11.55 6.22
N ILE A 70 -13.95 -11.61 7.35
CA ILE A 70 -14.75 -12.77 7.76
C ILE A 70 -15.75 -13.14 6.67
N ARG A 71 -16.46 -12.16 6.09
CA ARG A 71 -17.40 -12.43 4.99
C ARG A 71 -16.68 -12.97 3.76
N GLY A 72 -15.52 -12.41 3.41
CA GLY A 72 -14.67 -12.88 2.32
C GLY A 72 -14.26 -14.34 2.52
N LEU A 73 -13.65 -14.65 3.66
CA LEU A 73 -13.17 -15.98 4.02
C LEU A 73 -14.31 -17.01 4.13
N LYS A 74 -15.47 -16.63 4.69
CA LYS A 74 -16.67 -17.49 4.67
C LYS A 74 -17.10 -17.84 3.25
N THR A 75 -17.01 -16.87 2.34
CA THR A 75 -17.45 -17.05 0.95
C THR A 75 -16.48 -17.90 0.16
N VAL A 76 -15.16 -17.76 0.36
CA VAL A 76 -14.14 -18.53 -0.39
C VAL A 76 -13.80 -19.88 0.25
N ARG A 77 -14.54 -20.29 1.29
CA ARG A 77 -14.35 -21.57 1.97
C ARG A 77 -14.38 -22.73 0.97
N GLY A 78 -13.42 -23.65 1.09
CA GLY A 78 -13.25 -24.80 0.21
C GLY A 78 -12.46 -24.54 -1.08
N ILE A 79 -12.08 -23.29 -1.38
CA ILE A 79 -11.14 -23.04 -2.47
C ILE A 79 -9.74 -23.50 -2.04
N VAL A 80 -9.09 -24.33 -2.86
CA VAL A 80 -7.70 -24.75 -2.64
C VAL A 80 -6.75 -23.58 -2.92
N GLY A 81 -5.82 -23.33 -2.00
CA GLY A 81 -4.84 -22.24 -2.12
C GLY A 81 -5.33 -20.89 -1.56
N VAL A 82 -6.39 -20.87 -0.74
CA VAL A 82 -6.77 -19.71 0.06
C VAL A 82 -6.89 -20.10 1.54
N PRO A 83 -6.66 -19.17 2.49
CA PRO A 83 -6.88 -19.41 3.90
C PRO A 83 -8.35 -19.76 4.18
N GLN A 84 -8.56 -20.75 5.05
CA GLN A 84 -9.88 -21.17 5.49
C GLN A 84 -10.22 -20.46 6.80
N LEU A 85 -11.43 -19.90 6.92
CA LEU A 85 -11.93 -19.43 8.21
C LEU A 85 -12.26 -20.64 9.08
N LEU A 86 -11.60 -20.74 10.24
CA LEU A 86 -11.80 -21.82 11.20
C LEU A 86 -12.86 -21.45 12.24
N ALA A 87 -12.75 -20.27 12.83
CA ALA A 87 -13.67 -19.78 13.86
C ALA A 87 -13.67 -18.25 13.95
N THR A 88 -14.65 -17.69 14.66
CA THR A 88 -14.72 -16.27 15.02
C THR A 88 -15.24 -16.13 16.44
N ASP A 89 -14.65 -15.23 17.22
CA ASP A 89 -15.07 -14.92 18.59
C ASP A 89 -15.35 -13.42 18.76
N LYS A 90 -15.58 -13.00 20.02
CA LYS A 90 -15.79 -11.58 20.37
C LYS A 90 -14.55 -10.70 20.18
N ASP A 91 -13.39 -11.30 19.99
CA ASP A 91 -12.09 -10.63 19.92
C ASP A 91 -11.53 -10.60 18.50
N GLY A 92 -11.97 -11.50 17.60
CA GLY A 92 -11.59 -11.49 16.18
C GLY A 92 -11.89 -12.79 15.43
N LEU A 93 -10.91 -13.28 14.66
CA LEU A 93 -11.05 -14.45 13.80
C LEU A 93 -9.83 -15.38 13.79
N TYR A 94 -10.08 -16.65 13.48
CA TYR A 94 -9.08 -17.71 13.34
C TYR A 94 -9.12 -18.23 11.91
N ARG A 95 -7.95 -18.36 11.29
CA ARG A 95 -7.81 -18.89 9.92
C ARG A 95 -6.68 -19.91 9.83
N SER A 96 -6.75 -20.78 8.84
CA SER A 96 -5.71 -21.75 8.57
C SER A 96 -4.39 -21.04 8.20
N TRP A 97 -3.27 -21.59 8.66
CA TRP A 97 -1.98 -21.24 8.08
C TRP A 97 -1.92 -21.68 6.61
N THR A 98 -1.21 -20.92 5.79
CA THR A 98 -0.98 -21.27 4.39
C THR A 98 0.52 -21.42 4.22
N GLU A 99 0.97 -22.66 4.04
CA GLU A 99 2.37 -22.94 3.80
C GLU A 99 2.80 -22.43 2.43
N GLY A 100 3.95 -21.77 2.38
CA GLY A 100 4.55 -21.37 1.13
C GLY A 100 5.51 -20.19 1.26
N THR A 101 6.34 -20.06 0.23
CA THR A 101 7.32 -18.98 0.12
C THR A 101 6.69 -17.78 -0.59
N PRO A 102 6.80 -16.56 -0.03
CA PRO A 102 6.33 -15.34 -0.70
C PRO A 102 6.89 -15.18 -2.12
N LEU A 103 6.07 -14.70 -3.05
CA LEU A 103 6.37 -14.72 -4.49
C LEU A 103 7.67 -14.00 -4.87
N HIS A 104 7.97 -12.88 -4.20
CA HIS A 104 9.18 -12.09 -4.47
C HIS A 104 10.48 -12.85 -4.15
N LEU A 105 10.43 -13.83 -3.25
CA LEU A 105 11.52 -14.75 -2.93
C LEU A 105 11.46 -16.00 -3.82
N ALA A 106 10.27 -16.58 -3.98
CA ALA A 106 10.07 -17.82 -4.73
C ALA A 106 10.36 -17.69 -6.24
N ARG A 107 10.07 -16.52 -6.84
CA ARG A 107 10.29 -16.19 -8.26
C ARG A 107 9.97 -17.35 -9.22
N PRO A 108 8.72 -17.84 -9.25
CA PRO A 108 8.36 -19.06 -9.95
C PRO A 108 8.51 -18.90 -11.47
N SER A 109 9.24 -19.83 -12.08
CA SER A 109 9.36 -19.97 -13.53
C SER A 109 8.52 -21.12 -14.09
N ASP A 110 7.88 -21.93 -13.25
CA ASP A 110 7.05 -23.08 -13.68
C ASP A 110 5.62 -22.63 -14.07
N PRO A 111 5.11 -23.02 -15.25
CA PRO A 111 3.72 -22.81 -15.65
C PRO A 111 2.65 -23.29 -14.65
N LYS A 112 2.95 -24.33 -13.85
CA LYS A 112 2.05 -24.90 -12.84
C LYS A 112 1.59 -23.85 -11.84
N TRP A 113 2.50 -23.00 -11.36
CA TRP A 113 2.17 -21.94 -10.40
C TRP A 113 1.14 -20.97 -11.01
N TYR A 114 1.39 -20.46 -12.21
CA TYR A 114 0.46 -19.54 -12.89
C TYR A 114 -0.89 -20.17 -13.19
N ARG A 115 -0.93 -21.45 -13.58
CA ARG A 115 -2.18 -22.19 -13.84
C ARG A 115 -3.04 -22.30 -12.58
N THR A 116 -2.43 -22.60 -11.44
CA THR A 116 -3.13 -22.69 -10.15
C THR A 116 -3.54 -21.32 -9.61
N ALA A 117 -2.74 -20.27 -9.85
CA ALA A 117 -3.14 -18.89 -9.55
C ALA A 117 -4.37 -18.45 -10.36
N HIS A 118 -4.43 -18.80 -11.65
CA HIS A 118 -5.60 -18.55 -12.50
C HIS A 118 -6.84 -19.30 -11.99
N ARG A 119 -6.67 -20.55 -11.53
CA ARG A 119 -7.74 -21.35 -10.92
C ARG A 119 -8.31 -20.62 -9.69
N ILE A 120 -7.46 -20.15 -8.78
CA ILE A 120 -7.89 -19.40 -7.58
C ILE A 120 -8.73 -18.18 -7.98
N LEU A 121 -8.22 -17.33 -8.88
CA LEU A 121 -8.96 -16.14 -9.34
C LEU A 121 -10.30 -16.48 -9.99
N ARG A 122 -10.33 -17.54 -10.81
CA ARG A 122 -11.55 -18.02 -11.45
C ARG A 122 -12.56 -18.48 -10.41
N ASP A 123 -12.14 -19.23 -9.40
CA ASP A 123 -13.03 -19.81 -8.40
C ASP A 123 -13.54 -18.73 -7.44
N MET A 124 -12.71 -17.76 -7.04
CA MET A 124 -13.16 -16.55 -6.34
C MET A 124 -14.21 -15.77 -7.15
N ARG A 125 -13.95 -15.57 -8.45
CA ARG A 125 -14.87 -14.89 -9.37
C ARG A 125 -16.21 -15.64 -9.51
N ARG A 126 -16.21 -16.98 -9.48
CA ARG A 126 -17.45 -17.78 -9.47
C ARG A 126 -18.29 -17.52 -8.22
N LEU A 127 -17.66 -17.17 -7.11
CA LEU A 127 -18.34 -16.82 -5.86
C LEU A 127 -18.59 -15.32 -5.71
N GLY A 128 -18.26 -14.51 -6.74
CA GLY A 128 -18.43 -13.07 -6.70
C GLY A 128 -17.46 -12.36 -5.75
N VAL A 129 -16.29 -12.97 -5.47
CA VAL A 129 -15.26 -12.41 -4.60
C VAL A 129 -14.13 -11.81 -5.44
N THR A 130 -13.68 -10.62 -5.03
CA THR A 130 -12.49 -9.92 -5.55
C THR A 130 -11.55 -9.65 -4.38
N HIS A 131 -10.26 -9.87 -4.55
CA HIS A 131 -9.25 -9.73 -3.50
C HIS A 131 -8.80 -8.27 -3.30
N ASN A 132 -8.61 -7.53 -4.39
CA ASN A 132 -8.23 -6.11 -4.41
C ASN A 132 -6.83 -5.75 -3.90
N ASP A 133 -5.99 -6.73 -3.54
CA ASP A 133 -4.62 -6.48 -3.03
C ASP A 133 -3.57 -7.44 -3.64
N LEU A 134 -3.86 -8.01 -4.81
CA LEU A 134 -2.96 -8.98 -5.48
C LEU A 134 -1.83 -8.31 -6.25
N ALA A 135 -1.75 -6.98 -6.19
CA ALA A 135 -0.65 -6.19 -6.72
C ALA A 135 0.65 -6.45 -5.95
N LYS A 136 0.56 -6.70 -4.64
CA LYS A 136 1.71 -6.98 -3.78
C LYS A 136 2.17 -8.42 -4.01
N PRO A 137 3.43 -8.66 -4.43
CA PRO A 137 3.94 -10.02 -4.57
C PRO A 137 3.90 -10.83 -3.26
N GLN A 138 3.95 -10.17 -2.11
CA GLN A 138 3.92 -10.80 -0.79
C GLN A 138 2.58 -11.52 -0.50
N ASN A 139 1.48 -11.08 -1.13
CA ASN A 139 0.17 -11.70 -0.95
C ASN A 139 0.00 -13.00 -1.76
N TRP A 140 0.99 -13.32 -2.58
CA TRP A 140 1.09 -14.58 -3.32
C TRP A 140 2.17 -15.45 -2.69
N LEU A 141 1.85 -16.72 -2.51
CA LEU A 141 2.77 -17.74 -2.04
C LEU A 141 2.97 -18.81 -3.12
N MET A 142 4.14 -19.45 -3.09
CA MET A 142 4.40 -20.71 -3.75
C MET A 142 4.44 -21.81 -2.70
N THR A 143 3.51 -22.77 -2.78
CA THR A 143 3.49 -23.92 -1.87
C THR A 143 4.71 -24.82 -2.14
N PRO A 144 5.10 -25.71 -1.20
CA PRO A 144 6.17 -26.67 -1.43
C PRO A 144 5.97 -27.55 -2.68
N GLU A 145 4.73 -27.78 -3.09
CA GLU A 145 4.35 -28.53 -4.30
C GLU A 145 4.43 -27.70 -5.59
N GLY A 146 4.86 -26.44 -5.53
CA GLY A 146 4.94 -25.52 -6.66
C GLY A 146 3.58 -24.96 -7.11
N GLU A 147 2.55 -25.01 -6.25
CA GLU A 147 1.25 -24.40 -6.53
C GLU A 147 1.18 -22.98 -5.98
N ALA A 148 0.26 -22.19 -6.52
CA ALA A 148 -0.04 -20.87 -6.00
C ALA A 148 -0.96 -20.97 -4.78
N ALA A 149 -0.71 -20.10 -3.81
CA ALA A 149 -1.66 -19.77 -2.78
C ALA A 149 -1.73 -18.25 -2.59
N VAL A 150 -2.85 -17.77 -2.04
CA VAL A 150 -3.11 -16.35 -1.78
C VAL A 150 -3.36 -16.16 -0.30
N ILE A 151 -2.82 -15.08 0.26
CA ILE A 151 -3.04 -14.66 1.64
C ILE A 151 -3.60 -13.23 1.69
N ASP A 152 -4.02 -12.82 2.89
CA ASP A 152 -4.48 -11.47 3.22
C ASP A 152 -5.80 -11.03 2.53
N PHE A 153 -6.93 -11.50 3.07
CA PHE A 153 -8.26 -11.17 2.58
C PHE A 153 -8.84 -9.88 3.18
N GLN A 154 -8.03 -9.02 3.80
CA GLN A 154 -8.53 -7.84 4.50
C GLN A 154 -9.21 -6.82 3.59
N LEU A 155 -8.73 -6.69 2.35
CA LEU A 155 -9.32 -5.82 1.32
C LEU A 155 -10.31 -6.54 0.40
N ALA A 156 -10.56 -7.83 0.65
CA ALA A 156 -11.49 -8.61 -0.16
C ALA A 156 -12.91 -8.02 -0.10
N SER A 157 -13.61 -8.17 -1.21
CA SER A 157 -14.98 -7.68 -1.37
C SER A 157 -15.85 -8.79 -1.95
N VAL A 158 -17.01 -9.01 -1.33
CA VAL A 158 -18.03 -9.96 -1.77
C VAL A 158 -19.16 -9.20 -2.45
N HIS A 159 -19.40 -9.51 -3.72
CA HIS A 159 -20.32 -8.77 -4.57
C HIS A 159 -21.62 -9.54 -4.79
N ARG A 160 -22.74 -8.96 -4.34
CA ARG A 160 -24.07 -9.53 -4.61
C ARG A 160 -24.44 -9.49 -6.10
N ARG A 161 -23.99 -8.45 -6.83
CA ARG A 161 -24.27 -8.25 -8.26
C ARG A 161 -22.96 -8.11 -9.02
N ARG A 162 -22.86 -8.74 -10.19
CA ARG A 162 -21.68 -8.70 -11.09
C ARG A 162 -21.67 -7.47 -12.00
N GLY A 163 -21.92 -6.30 -11.41
CA GLY A 163 -22.01 -5.00 -12.09
C GLY A 163 -20.66 -4.47 -12.57
N ALA A 164 -20.63 -3.21 -13.04
CA ALA A 164 -19.43 -2.59 -13.61
C ALA A 164 -18.25 -2.55 -12.61
N LEU A 165 -18.52 -2.19 -11.35
CA LEU A 165 -17.51 -2.13 -10.29
C LEU A 165 -16.88 -3.51 -10.04
N TYR A 166 -17.69 -4.56 -9.91
CA TYR A 166 -17.19 -5.94 -9.79
C TYR A 166 -16.32 -6.34 -10.97
N ARG A 167 -16.77 -6.06 -12.20
CA ARG A 167 -16.00 -6.39 -13.41
C ARG A 167 -14.65 -5.66 -13.45
N LEU A 168 -14.62 -4.42 -12.96
CA LEU A 168 -13.40 -3.63 -12.82
C LEU A 168 -12.42 -4.28 -11.83
N MET A 169 -12.86 -4.55 -10.60
CA MET A 169 -12.00 -5.15 -9.57
C MET A 169 -11.52 -6.55 -9.95
N ALA A 170 -12.40 -7.40 -10.49
CA ALA A 170 -12.02 -8.73 -10.96
C ALA A 170 -11.02 -8.66 -12.14
N TYR A 171 -11.14 -7.64 -13.00
CA TYR A 171 -10.18 -7.40 -14.07
C TYR A 171 -8.83 -6.92 -13.52
N GLU A 172 -8.81 -6.07 -12.49
CA GLU A 172 -7.56 -5.64 -11.85
C GLU A 172 -6.86 -6.80 -11.13
N ASP A 173 -7.58 -7.62 -10.35
CA ASP A 173 -7.02 -8.82 -9.71
C ASP A 173 -6.32 -9.72 -10.75
N PHE A 174 -6.98 -9.94 -11.89
CA PHE A 174 -6.41 -10.70 -13.01
C PHE A 174 -5.21 -10.01 -13.65
N ARG A 175 -5.31 -8.70 -13.90
CA ARG A 175 -4.23 -7.90 -14.46
C ARG A 175 -2.99 -7.91 -13.55
N HIS A 176 -3.18 -7.86 -12.24
CA HIS A 176 -2.09 -7.93 -11.26
C HIS A 176 -1.38 -9.27 -11.32
N LEU A 177 -2.09 -10.38 -11.46
CA LEU A 177 -1.47 -11.69 -11.70
C LEU A 177 -0.61 -11.69 -12.98
N ILE A 178 -1.11 -11.09 -14.07
CA ILE A 178 -0.35 -10.99 -15.32
C ILE A 178 0.91 -10.12 -15.14
N LYS A 179 0.83 -9.04 -14.35
CA LYS A 179 2.00 -8.22 -14.02
C LYS A 179 3.05 -9.04 -13.27
N GLN A 180 2.65 -9.90 -12.33
CA GLN A 180 3.58 -10.82 -11.66
C GLN A 180 4.21 -11.81 -12.65
N LYS A 181 3.41 -12.36 -13.56
CA LYS A 181 3.91 -13.26 -14.61
C LYS A 181 4.94 -12.57 -15.51
N ARG A 182 4.70 -11.33 -15.92
CA ARG A 182 5.69 -10.54 -16.67
C ARG A 182 7.00 -10.36 -15.90
N ALA A 183 6.93 -10.14 -14.58
CA ALA A 183 8.10 -9.87 -13.77
C ALA A 183 8.98 -11.11 -13.54
N PHE A 184 8.38 -12.30 -13.41
CA PHE A 184 9.11 -13.51 -13.02
C PHE A 184 9.21 -14.59 -14.11
N ALA A 185 8.31 -14.60 -15.10
CA ALA A 185 8.25 -15.60 -16.17
C ALA A 185 7.71 -14.99 -17.48
N GLN A 186 8.45 -14.03 -18.02
CA GLN A 186 8.07 -13.29 -19.24
C GLN A 186 7.95 -14.21 -20.46
N ASP A 187 8.77 -15.25 -20.52
CA ASP A 187 8.79 -16.30 -21.54
C ASP A 187 7.49 -17.11 -21.57
N LEU A 188 6.83 -17.28 -20.42
CA LEU A 188 5.54 -17.98 -20.33
C LEU A 188 4.33 -17.14 -20.73
N MET A 189 4.52 -15.85 -21.04
CA MET A 189 3.43 -14.94 -21.35
C MET A 189 2.80 -15.23 -22.72
N THR A 190 1.47 -15.37 -22.72
CA THR A 190 0.67 -15.49 -23.93
C THR A 190 0.50 -14.14 -24.64
N PRO A 191 0.21 -14.13 -25.95
CA PRO A 191 -0.08 -12.90 -26.69
C PRO A 191 -1.26 -12.09 -26.10
N THR A 192 -2.27 -12.79 -25.54
CA THR A 192 -3.42 -12.15 -24.89
C THR A 192 -3.01 -11.43 -23.61
N GLU A 193 -2.17 -12.05 -22.78
CA GLU A 193 -1.64 -11.43 -21.55
C GLU A 193 -0.81 -10.18 -21.87
N LYS A 194 0.04 -10.23 -22.89
CA LYS A 194 0.82 -9.08 -23.38
C LYS A 194 -0.10 -7.93 -23.80
N ARG A 195 -1.12 -8.22 -24.63
CA ARG A 195 -2.15 -7.25 -25.06
C ARG A 195 -2.93 -6.67 -23.89
N ILE A 196 -3.24 -7.47 -22.88
CA ILE A 196 -3.90 -6.98 -21.67
C ILE A 196 -3.02 -5.96 -20.98
N LEU A 197 -1.74 -6.24 -20.76
CA LEU A 197 -0.82 -5.29 -20.11
C LEU A 197 -0.61 -4.00 -20.92
N GLU A 198 -0.52 -4.09 -22.24
CA GLU A 198 -0.42 -2.92 -23.14
C GLU A 198 -1.62 -1.98 -23.01
N ARG A 199 -2.82 -2.54 -22.81
CA ARG A 199 -4.01 -1.74 -22.54
C ARG A 199 -3.89 -1.11 -21.16
N ARG A 200 -3.80 0.23 -21.09
CA ARG A 200 -3.86 0.97 -19.82
C ARG A 200 -5.12 0.56 -19.04
N SER A 201 -4.97 0.28 -17.76
CA SER A 201 -6.07 -0.22 -16.91
C SER A 201 -7.21 0.80 -16.87
N LEU A 202 -8.46 0.32 -16.81
CA LEU A 202 -9.61 1.22 -16.69
C LEU A 202 -9.53 2.10 -15.43
N PRO A 203 -9.01 1.65 -14.26
CA PRO A 203 -8.71 2.54 -13.14
C PRO A 203 -7.61 3.54 -13.44
N SER A 204 -6.55 3.22 -14.20
CA SER A 204 -5.58 4.24 -14.64
C SER A 204 -6.22 5.22 -15.64
N ARG A 205 -7.14 4.79 -16.50
CA ARG A 205 -7.86 5.67 -17.45
C ARG A 205 -8.88 6.54 -16.74
N ILE A 206 -9.62 6.01 -15.77
CA ILE A 206 -10.56 6.73 -14.89
C ILE A 206 -9.76 7.59 -13.90
N TRP A 207 -8.59 7.18 -13.43
CA TRP A 207 -7.70 8.02 -12.64
C TRP A 207 -7.11 9.15 -13.49
N LEU A 208 -6.78 8.92 -14.75
CA LEU A 208 -6.33 9.99 -15.65
C LEU A 208 -7.48 10.92 -16.10
N ALA A 209 -8.70 10.39 -16.29
CA ALA A 209 -9.87 11.15 -16.76
C ALA A 209 -10.67 11.82 -15.61
N THR A 210 -10.78 11.12 -14.49
CA THR A 210 -11.57 11.47 -13.30
C THR A 210 -10.65 11.73 -12.13
N GLY A 211 -9.64 10.89 -11.89
CA GLY A 211 -8.63 11.12 -10.84
C GLY A 211 -7.82 12.39 -11.08
N LYS A 212 -7.54 12.85 -12.31
CA LYS A 212 -6.92 14.18 -12.52
C LYS A 212 -7.89 15.30 -12.19
N LYS A 213 -9.20 15.12 -12.39
CA LYS A 213 -10.23 16.10 -12.03
C LYS A 213 -10.63 16.04 -10.56
N VAL A 214 -10.62 14.87 -9.93
CA VAL A 214 -10.88 14.62 -8.51
C VAL A 214 -9.64 14.94 -7.72
N TYR A 215 -8.44 14.57 -8.15
CA TYR A 215 -7.17 15.11 -7.66
C TYR A 215 -7.16 16.61 -7.84
N ASN A 216 -7.44 17.18 -9.03
CA ASN A 216 -7.54 18.64 -9.19
C ASN A 216 -8.73 19.27 -8.45
N PHE A 217 -9.79 18.56 -8.11
CA PHE A 217 -10.93 19.07 -7.33
C PHE A 217 -10.70 18.86 -5.84
N ILE A 218 -9.86 17.91 -5.45
CA ILE A 218 -9.35 17.72 -4.11
C ILE A 218 -8.23 18.72 -3.87
N THR A 219 -7.35 18.97 -4.85
CA THR A 219 -6.28 19.96 -4.80
C THR A 219 -6.72 21.38 -5.17
N ARG A 220 -7.86 21.57 -5.85
CA ARG A 220 -8.50 22.90 -6.03
C ARG A 220 -9.79 23.10 -5.23
N GLY A 221 -10.26 22.11 -4.48
CA GLY A 221 -11.57 22.19 -3.78
C GLY A 221 -11.73 21.33 -2.51
N ILE A 222 -10.79 20.44 -2.17
CA ILE A 222 -10.64 19.87 -0.81
C ILE A 222 -9.38 20.44 -0.12
N PHE A 223 -8.53 21.18 -0.84
CA PHE A 223 -7.55 22.10 -0.30
C PHE A 223 -8.17 23.46 0.06
N SER A 224 -9.49 23.62 -0.06
CA SER A 224 -10.26 24.45 0.85
C SER A 224 -10.76 23.58 2.01
N TRP A 225 -9.86 23.26 2.94
CA TRP A 225 -10.25 22.75 4.26
C TRP A 225 -10.70 23.96 5.10
N SER A 226 -11.97 24.32 4.92
CA SER A 226 -12.85 24.88 5.94
C SER A 226 -13.74 23.67 6.32
N ASP A 227 -13.83 23.18 7.55
CA ASP A 227 -13.58 23.78 8.85
C ASP A 227 -12.83 22.81 9.77
N GLY A 228 -11.78 23.35 10.37
CA GLY A 228 -10.93 22.73 11.38
C GLY A 228 -9.66 23.57 11.50
N GLU A 229 -9.87 24.86 11.79
CA GLU A 229 -8.89 25.82 12.32
C GLU A 229 -7.44 25.67 11.79
N GLY A 230 -7.15 26.29 10.64
CA GLY A 230 -5.87 26.96 10.40
C GLY A 230 -4.74 26.24 9.63
N THR A 231 -5.00 25.27 8.74
CA THR A 231 -3.90 24.52 8.08
C THR A 231 -3.76 24.66 6.55
N GLY A 232 -4.80 25.08 5.82
CA GLY A 232 -4.65 25.49 4.40
C GLY A 232 -3.86 26.79 4.21
N ASP A 233 -3.78 27.56 5.29
CA ASP A 233 -3.17 28.89 5.39
C ASP A 233 -1.64 28.90 5.42
N ARG A 234 -0.95 27.78 5.64
CA ARG A 234 0.46 27.80 6.03
C ARG A 234 1.43 28.18 4.91
N ILE A 235 1.34 27.61 3.70
CA ILE A 235 2.23 28.03 2.60
C ILE A 235 1.85 29.42 2.09
N ASP A 236 0.56 29.75 2.04
CA ASP A 236 0.11 31.05 1.52
C ASP A 236 0.45 32.19 2.50
N ASN A 237 0.37 31.95 3.82
CA ASN A 237 0.68 32.96 4.85
C ASN A 237 2.15 32.94 5.30
N GLU A 238 2.76 31.77 5.52
CA GLU A 238 4.15 31.65 6.01
C GLU A 238 5.17 31.55 4.86
N GLY A 239 4.75 31.08 3.68
CA GLY A 239 5.64 30.76 2.55
C GLY A 239 6.48 31.94 2.05
N PRO A 240 5.92 33.15 1.83
CA PRO A 240 6.71 34.32 1.44
C PRO A 240 7.80 34.67 2.46
N ALA A 241 7.48 34.58 3.75
CA ALA A 241 8.44 34.86 4.83
C ALA A 241 9.53 33.77 4.94
N ILE A 242 9.15 32.50 4.77
CA ILE A 242 10.09 31.37 4.73
C ILE A 242 11.03 31.49 3.53
N GLN A 243 10.50 31.79 2.35
CA GLN A 243 11.30 31.99 1.14
C GLN A 243 12.26 33.17 1.29
N ALA A 244 11.78 34.30 1.82
CA ALA A 244 12.62 35.47 2.08
C ALA A 244 13.73 35.17 3.11
N ALA A 245 13.42 34.39 4.15
CA ALA A 245 14.40 33.97 5.16
C ALA A 245 15.52 33.11 4.54
N PHE A 246 15.18 32.13 3.72
CA PHE A 246 16.19 31.34 3.01
C PHE A 246 16.96 32.17 1.98
N LYS A 247 16.27 33.00 1.18
CA LYS A 247 16.90 33.88 0.17
C LYS A 247 17.76 35.00 0.77
N SER A 248 17.69 35.23 2.08
CA SER A 248 18.62 36.13 2.77
C SER A 248 20.03 35.55 2.92
N ASP A 249 20.21 34.23 2.73
CA ASP A 249 21.54 33.61 2.68
C ASP A 249 22.08 33.65 1.25
N PRO A 250 23.24 34.29 0.98
CA PRO A 250 23.77 34.45 -0.38
C PRO A 250 24.18 33.12 -1.03
N ARG A 251 24.25 32.03 -0.27
CA ARG A 251 24.55 30.68 -0.77
C ARG A 251 23.31 29.96 -1.33
N VAL A 252 22.12 30.52 -1.15
CA VAL A 252 20.85 29.95 -1.61
C VAL A 252 20.47 30.56 -2.95
N SER A 253 20.36 29.73 -3.98
CA SER A 253 20.00 30.17 -5.33
C SER A 253 18.48 30.24 -5.53
N ASP A 254 17.74 29.25 -5.02
CA ASP A 254 16.29 29.23 -5.10
C ASP A 254 15.68 28.31 -4.03
N VAL A 255 14.36 28.42 -3.84
CA VAL A 255 13.64 27.70 -2.80
C VAL A 255 12.30 27.23 -3.32
N ALA A 256 11.99 25.96 -3.09
CA ALA A 256 10.67 25.39 -3.36
C ALA A 256 10.06 24.83 -2.07
N LEU A 257 8.80 25.16 -1.82
CA LEU A 257 8.06 24.69 -0.66
C LEU A 257 6.98 23.71 -1.11
N ALA A 258 6.85 22.60 -0.38
CA ALA A 258 5.79 21.62 -0.56
C ALA A 258 5.15 21.27 0.79
N LEU A 259 3.88 20.89 0.76
CA LEU A 259 3.22 20.34 1.94
C LEU A 259 3.42 18.83 1.99
N TYR A 260 3.52 18.30 3.20
CA TYR A 260 3.50 16.86 3.45
C TYR A 260 2.68 16.52 4.69
N SER A 261 2.24 15.27 4.79
CA SER A 261 1.49 14.78 5.94
C SER A 261 2.40 14.53 7.13
N LEU A 262 2.05 15.09 8.29
CA LEU A 262 2.74 14.78 9.53
C LEU A 262 2.26 13.43 10.10
N PRO A 263 3.12 12.68 10.82
CA PRO A 263 2.70 11.45 11.51
C PRO A 263 1.63 11.67 12.59
N ALA A 264 1.55 12.87 13.15
CA ALA A 264 0.43 13.35 13.96
C ALA A 264 -0.53 14.15 13.05
N LYS A 265 -1.82 14.23 13.40
CA LYS A 265 -2.81 15.02 12.62
C LYS A 265 -2.25 16.41 12.28
N GLY A 266 -2.21 16.78 10.99
CA GLY A 266 -1.76 18.09 10.52
C GLY A 266 -0.92 18.03 9.23
N VAL A 267 -0.53 19.22 8.75
CA VAL A 267 0.33 19.41 7.57
C VAL A 267 1.63 20.10 7.96
N GLY A 268 2.74 19.57 7.46
CA GLY A 268 4.07 20.14 7.61
C GLY A 268 4.55 20.79 6.31
N ILE A 269 5.47 21.73 6.43
CA ILE A 269 6.19 22.37 5.33
C ILE A 269 7.51 21.62 5.11
N TYR A 270 7.73 21.23 3.86
CA TYR A 270 8.97 20.68 3.36
C TYR A 270 9.60 21.70 2.41
N ALA A 271 10.75 22.26 2.80
CA ALA A 271 11.58 23.13 1.99
C ALA A 271 12.67 22.36 1.24
N PHE A 272 12.69 22.49 -0.08
CA PHE A 272 13.83 22.13 -0.94
C PHE A 272 14.61 23.40 -1.23
N VAL A 273 15.87 23.45 -0.82
CA VAL A 273 16.69 24.66 -0.87
C VAL A 273 17.86 24.42 -1.83
N GLU A 274 17.86 25.13 -2.96
CA GLU A 274 18.89 25.02 -3.99
C GLU A 274 20.18 25.70 -3.52
N THR A 275 21.21 24.91 -3.23
CA THR A 275 22.50 25.38 -2.73
C THR A 275 23.58 24.32 -2.93
N LEU A 276 24.82 24.77 -3.18
CA LEU A 276 26.00 23.89 -3.25
C LEU A 276 26.81 23.88 -1.95
N ASN A 277 26.66 24.92 -1.10
CA ASN A 277 27.61 25.25 -0.04
C ASN A 277 26.94 25.53 1.33
N ALA A 278 25.66 25.17 1.49
CA ALA A 278 24.94 25.30 2.75
C ALA A 278 24.35 23.97 3.18
N ASP A 279 24.54 23.64 4.45
CA ASP A 279 23.97 22.46 5.10
C ASP A 279 22.62 22.78 5.75
N GLU A 280 21.86 21.74 6.11
CA GLU A 280 20.55 21.91 6.76
C GLU A 280 20.65 22.79 8.02
N LYS A 281 21.70 22.61 8.83
CA LYS A 281 21.87 23.31 10.10
C LYS A 281 22.02 24.82 9.89
N SER A 282 22.85 25.25 8.94
CA SER A 282 23.03 26.68 8.66
C SER A 282 21.79 27.29 8.03
N LEU A 283 21.06 26.55 7.20
CA LEU A 283 19.79 26.99 6.62
C LEU A 283 18.69 27.14 7.69
N ARG A 284 18.58 26.18 8.61
CA ARG A 284 17.59 26.21 9.71
C ARG A 284 17.81 27.42 10.63
N ALA A 285 19.07 27.83 10.85
CA ALA A 285 19.39 29.03 11.62
C ALA A 285 18.87 30.33 10.99
N ARG A 286 18.59 30.35 9.67
CA ARG A 286 18.05 31.52 8.96
C ARG A 286 16.56 31.73 9.15
N LEU A 287 15.83 30.70 9.58
CA LEU A 287 14.37 30.74 9.63
C LEU A 287 13.77 31.65 10.72
N LYS A 288 14.57 32.19 11.66
CA LYS A 288 14.17 33.20 12.67
C LYS A 288 12.79 32.92 13.33
N GLY A 289 12.51 31.65 13.64
CA GLY A 289 11.26 31.23 14.29
C GLY A 289 10.14 30.75 13.34
N GLN A 290 10.34 30.84 12.02
CA GLN A 290 9.44 30.22 11.04
C GLN A 290 9.49 28.69 11.15
N LYS A 291 8.32 28.06 11.15
CA LYS A 291 8.20 26.62 11.42
C LYS A 291 8.25 25.83 10.10
N VAL A 292 9.43 25.32 9.79
CA VAL A 292 9.66 24.38 8.68
C VAL A 292 10.12 23.04 9.25
N GLU A 293 9.33 21.99 9.02
CA GLU A 293 9.59 20.68 9.60
C GLU A 293 10.73 19.95 8.88
N LEU A 294 10.74 19.97 7.55
CA LEU A 294 11.77 19.32 6.73
C LEU A 294 12.50 20.34 5.85
N ILE A 295 13.83 20.30 5.86
CA ILE A 295 14.68 21.16 5.04
C ILE A 295 15.70 20.25 4.34
N GLN A 296 15.60 20.14 3.02
CA GLN A 296 16.56 19.37 2.22
C GLN A 296 17.37 20.34 1.37
N PRO A 297 18.68 20.50 1.65
CA PRO A 297 19.61 21.14 0.71
C PRO A 297 19.73 20.29 -0.55
N VAL A 298 19.66 20.92 -1.72
CA VAL A 298 19.73 20.23 -3.01
C VAL A 298 20.65 21.00 -3.96
N ALA A 299 21.44 20.27 -4.76
CA ALA A 299 22.35 20.90 -5.71
C ALA A 299 21.58 21.67 -6.81
N HIS A 300 20.52 21.06 -7.33
CA HIS A 300 19.66 21.64 -8.37
C HIS A 300 18.18 21.32 -8.13
N LEU A 301 17.30 22.29 -8.37
CA LEU A 301 15.85 22.07 -8.40
C LEU A 301 15.41 21.64 -9.81
N PRO A 302 14.43 20.72 -9.93
CA PRO A 302 13.91 20.32 -11.23
C PRO A 302 13.13 21.50 -11.84
N ARG A 303 13.42 21.84 -13.10
CA ARG A 303 12.81 22.98 -13.81
C ARG A 303 12.19 22.54 -15.14
N ARG A 304 11.15 23.24 -15.57
CA ARG A 304 10.58 23.13 -16.92
C ARG A 304 11.51 23.83 -17.91
N ALA A 305 11.25 23.63 -19.21
CA ALA A 305 11.98 24.32 -20.28
C ALA A 305 11.88 25.85 -20.19
N ASP A 306 10.83 26.38 -19.56
CA ASP A 306 10.63 27.81 -19.30
C ASP A 306 11.33 28.33 -18.02
N GLY A 307 12.10 27.48 -17.34
CA GLY A 307 12.81 27.81 -16.10
C GLY A 307 11.97 27.73 -14.81
N THR A 308 10.65 27.51 -14.93
CA THR A 308 9.78 27.36 -13.76
C THR A 308 10.06 26.06 -13.01
N ILE A 309 10.01 26.10 -11.68
CA ILE A 309 10.24 24.91 -10.86
C ILE A 309 9.13 23.88 -11.08
N ARG A 310 9.51 22.60 -11.19
CA ARG A 310 8.62 21.44 -11.24
C ARG A 310 8.08 21.12 -9.86
N ASP A 311 7.18 21.96 -9.39
CA ASP A 311 6.45 21.79 -8.13
C ASP A 311 5.71 20.44 -8.06
N ASP A 312 5.25 19.93 -9.21
CA ASP A 312 4.61 18.62 -9.34
C ASP A 312 5.54 17.47 -8.91
N ILE A 313 6.82 17.52 -9.31
CA ILE A 313 7.82 16.51 -8.94
C ILE A 313 8.15 16.61 -7.45
N LEU A 314 8.38 17.83 -6.95
CA LEU A 314 8.72 18.07 -5.55
C LEU A 314 7.60 17.68 -4.60
N ARG A 315 6.33 17.86 -5.00
CA ARG A 315 5.17 17.37 -4.24
C ARG A 315 5.14 15.85 -4.15
N LEU A 316 5.43 15.13 -5.24
CA LEU A 316 5.50 13.66 -5.20
C LEU A 316 6.59 13.17 -4.24
N ILE A 317 7.77 13.80 -4.28
CA ILE A 317 8.86 13.51 -3.34
C ILE A 317 8.45 13.84 -1.89
N ALA A 318 7.87 15.02 -1.66
CA ALA A 318 7.44 15.47 -0.35
C ALA A 318 6.34 14.57 0.24
N MET A 319 5.43 14.06 -0.57
CA MET A 319 4.37 13.13 -0.16
C MET A 319 4.82 11.65 -0.17
N ASN A 320 6.09 11.36 -0.49
CA ASN A 320 6.65 10.02 -0.61
C ASN A 320 5.94 9.11 -1.65
N GLN A 321 5.36 9.70 -2.71
CA GLN A 321 4.65 9.00 -3.79
C GLN A 321 5.62 8.47 -4.86
N MET A 322 6.44 7.49 -4.48
CA MET A 322 7.54 6.98 -5.33
C MET A 322 7.06 6.25 -6.58
N THR A 323 5.90 5.60 -6.54
CA THR A 323 5.37 4.86 -7.70
C THR A 323 4.93 5.84 -8.80
N GLU A 324 4.23 6.91 -8.41
CA GLU A 324 3.80 7.99 -9.30
C GLU A 324 4.99 8.77 -9.85
N LEU A 325 6.04 8.94 -9.05
CA LEU A 325 7.30 9.54 -9.46
C LEU A 325 7.98 8.69 -10.54
N ASP A 326 8.09 7.37 -10.34
CA ASP A 326 8.65 6.45 -11.33
C ASP A 326 7.87 6.46 -12.65
N ASP A 327 6.53 6.49 -12.58
CA ASP A 327 5.66 6.60 -13.74
C ASP A 327 5.84 7.93 -14.49
N LEU A 328 6.19 9.02 -13.79
CA LEU A 328 6.52 10.32 -14.39
C LEU A 328 7.89 10.24 -15.08
N LEU A 329 8.90 9.68 -14.40
CA LEU A 329 10.27 9.55 -14.94
C LEU A 329 10.40 8.54 -16.09
N GLN A 330 9.43 7.65 -16.28
CA GLN A 330 9.35 6.84 -17.50
C GLN A 330 8.89 7.65 -18.72
N ARG A 331 8.11 8.71 -18.50
CA ARG A 331 7.62 9.60 -19.55
C ARG A 331 8.61 10.71 -19.87
N GLU A 332 9.42 11.09 -18.89
CA GLU A 332 10.41 12.18 -18.95
C GLU A 332 11.79 11.66 -18.51
N PRO A 333 12.43 10.79 -19.31
CA PRO A 333 13.68 10.13 -18.93
C PRO A 333 14.85 11.10 -18.70
N GLU A 334 14.82 12.28 -19.32
CA GLU A 334 15.80 13.35 -19.15
C GLU A 334 15.88 13.89 -17.71
N MET A 335 14.78 13.84 -16.96
CA MET A 335 14.72 14.30 -15.56
C MET A 335 15.19 13.25 -14.57
N ARG A 336 15.35 11.99 -15.01
CA ARG A 336 15.56 10.84 -14.13
C ARG A 336 16.76 11.00 -13.21
N GLY A 337 17.93 11.35 -13.75
CA GLY A 337 19.16 11.45 -12.93
C GLY A 337 19.03 12.49 -11.79
N LEU A 338 18.48 13.66 -12.09
CA LEU A 338 18.28 14.72 -11.09
C LEU A 338 17.24 14.31 -10.03
N VAL A 339 16.11 13.78 -10.48
CA VAL A 339 14.99 13.46 -9.59
C VAL A 339 15.28 12.23 -8.73
N GLU A 340 15.97 11.22 -9.26
CA GLU A 340 16.41 10.07 -8.47
C GLU A 340 17.41 10.51 -7.39
N ALA A 341 18.34 11.42 -7.69
CA ALA A 341 19.25 11.98 -6.68
C ALA A 341 18.48 12.75 -5.58
N LEU A 342 17.50 13.57 -5.96
CA LEU A 342 16.63 14.28 -5.01
C LEU A 342 15.84 13.31 -4.12
N ALA A 343 15.23 12.29 -4.73
CA ALA A 343 14.38 11.34 -4.03
C ALA A 343 15.17 10.35 -3.15
N ALA A 344 16.42 10.05 -3.51
CA ALA A 344 17.32 9.23 -2.70
C ALA A 344 17.61 9.87 -1.33
N HIS A 345 17.66 11.20 -1.28
CA HIS A 345 17.93 11.99 -0.07
C HIS A 345 16.68 12.65 0.55
N ARG A 346 15.48 12.22 0.14
CA ARG A 346 14.23 12.76 0.70
C ARG A 346 14.15 12.50 2.20
N LEU A 347 13.46 13.37 2.92
CA LEU A 347 13.38 13.36 4.38
C LEU A 347 12.03 12.85 4.89
N ASN A 348 10.98 12.92 4.06
CA ASN A 348 9.70 12.31 4.42
C ASN A 348 9.70 10.81 4.12
N PHE A 349 9.81 10.01 5.18
CA PHE A 349 9.77 8.55 5.13
C PHE A 349 8.52 7.96 5.78
N THR A 350 7.37 8.65 5.72
CA THR A 350 6.15 8.19 6.39
C THR A 350 5.75 6.76 6.00
N ASP A 351 6.11 6.27 4.79
CA ASP A 351 5.89 4.86 4.43
C ASP A 351 6.90 3.88 5.07
N ARG A 352 8.13 4.29 5.44
CA ARG A 352 9.11 3.41 6.12
C ARG A 352 8.69 3.06 7.54
N ARG A 353 7.84 3.85 8.22
CA ARG A 353 7.31 3.44 9.54
C ARG A 353 6.35 2.26 9.45
N VAL A 354 5.84 1.94 8.26
CA VAL A 354 5.12 0.69 8.01
C VAL A 354 6.08 -0.49 7.80
N THR A 355 7.35 -0.22 7.47
CA THR A 355 8.37 -1.24 7.14
C THR A 355 9.43 -1.45 8.24
N GLN A 356 9.54 -0.59 9.25
CA GLN A 356 10.47 -0.71 10.39
C GLN A 356 9.81 -1.35 11.64
N LEU A 357 8.98 -2.36 11.42
CA LEU A 357 8.54 -3.32 12.45
C LEU A 357 9.14 -4.71 12.18
N GLU A 358 10.29 -4.78 11.51
CA GLU A 358 11.13 -5.99 11.48
C GLU A 358 12.00 -6.07 12.73
#